data_AF-A0A3D1U2I4-F1
#
_entry.id   AF-A0A3D1U2I4-F1
#
_cell.length_a   1.000
_cell.length_b   1.000
_cell.length_c   1.000
_cell.angle_alpha   90.00
_cell.angle_beta   90.00
_cell.angle_gamma   90.00
#
_symmetry.space_group_name_H-M   'P 1'
#
loop_
_entity.id
_entity.type
_entity.pdbx_description
1 polymer ?
#
loop_
_entity_poly.entity_id
_entity_poly.type
_entity_poly.pdbx_seq_one_letter_code
_entity_poly.pdbx_strand_id
1 'polypeptide(L)'
;MKVKALRALSFVALAVVSGFAPRGITPSVAAGLRASQAQACVYDHLTLKTGTGTCRPRAKAYPEQVKGRVEKAIYDSALTFGIPYGTLLSIARCESGLNPRADNGTHFGLYQFAPATFQHASHGLRKDTGVEAKTYWNSLDASYAAGYMFVTGQASSWACVTAITTSTG
;
A
#
# COMPACT_ATOMS: atom_id res chain seq x y z
N MET A 1 61.18 -24.75 -41.93
CA MET A 1 61.33 -26.09 -42.56
C MET A 1 60.13 -26.94 -42.18
N LYS A 2 59.45 -27.55 -43.17
CA LYS A 2 58.32 -28.47 -43.00
C LYS A 2 58.84 -29.86 -42.61
N VAL A 3 58.18 -30.55 -41.68
CA VAL A 3 57.91 -32.00 -41.81
C VAL A 3 56.54 -32.31 -41.21
N LYS A 4 55.71 -33.00 -42.00
CA LYS A 4 54.40 -33.54 -41.64
C LYS A 4 54.53 -35.01 -41.23
N ALA A 5 53.54 -35.43 -40.44
CA ALA A 5 52.92 -36.76 -40.38
C ALA A 5 53.66 -37.88 -39.63
N LEU A 6 52.95 -38.55 -38.71
CA LEU A 6 52.35 -39.86 -38.99
C LEU A 6 51.27 -40.21 -37.94
N ARG A 7 50.21 -40.86 -38.42
CA ARG A 7 49.11 -41.49 -37.68
C ARG A 7 49.47 -42.95 -37.34
N ALA A 8 49.00 -43.47 -36.21
CA ALA A 8 48.51 -44.86 -35.98
C ALA A 8 48.19 -45.01 -34.49
N LEU A 9 46.92 -45.14 -34.07
CA LEU A 9 46.02 -46.31 -34.02
C LEU A 9 45.92 -46.89 -32.59
N SER A 10 44.73 -46.67 -32.02
CA SER A 10 43.92 -47.49 -31.12
C SER A 10 44.57 -48.37 -30.06
N PHE A 11 44.22 -48.08 -28.80
CA PHE A 11 43.71 -49.13 -27.89
C PHE A 11 42.44 -48.64 -27.20
N VAL A 12 41.42 -49.49 -27.32
CA VAL A 12 40.13 -49.42 -26.63
C VAL A 12 40.37 -49.69 -25.15
N ALA A 13 39.94 -48.78 -24.28
CA ALA A 13 39.67 -49.08 -22.88
C ALA A 13 38.21 -48.70 -22.59
N LEU A 14 37.38 -49.74 -22.58
CA LEU A 14 35.99 -49.70 -22.16
C LEU A 14 35.98 -49.44 -20.64
N ALA A 15 35.62 -48.23 -20.22
CA ALA A 15 35.30 -47.95 -18.82
C ALA A 15 33.82 -47.55 -18.75
N VAL A 16 33.00 -48.52 -18.39
CA VAL A 16 31.61 -48.32 -17.97
C VAL A 16 31.66 -47.54 -16.66
N VAL A 17 31.42 -46.23 -16.71
CA VAL A 17 31.12 -45.44 -15.51
C VAL A 17 29.61 -45.26 -15.46
N SER A 18 29.02 -46.08 -14.59
CA SER A 18 27.65 -46.00 -14.14
C SER A 18 27.29 -44.59 -13.70
N GLY A 19 26.07 -44.19 -14.04
CA GLY A 19 25.59 -42.82 -13.97
C GLY A 19 25.70 -42.15 -12.59
N PHE A 20 26.04 -40.87 -12.66
CA PHE A 20 25.48 -39.86 -11.77
C PHE A 20 24.94 -38.74 -12.64
N ALA A 21 23.63 -38.77 -12.88
CA ALA A 21 22.93 -37.57 -13.31
C ALA A 21 23.16 -36.50 -12.24
N PRO A 22 23.60 -35.28 -12.57
CA PRO A 22 23.44 -34.18 -11.65
C PRO A 22 21.94 -34.02 -11.43
N ARG A 23 21.47 -34.46 -10.26
CA ARG A 23 20.14 -34.14 -9.76
C ARG A 23 19.99 -32.64 -9.82
N GLY A 24 18.85 -32.23 -10.39
CA GLY A 24 18.57 -30.87 -10.80
C GLY A 24 18.97 -29.83 -9.76
N ILE A 25 19.52 -28.74 -10.27
CA ILE A 25 19.51 -27.44 -9.61
C ILE A 25 18.07 -27.21 -9.17
N THR A 26 17.83 -27.29 -7.86
CA THR A 26 16.54 -27.03 -7.27
C THR A 26 16.11 -25.60 -7.58
N PRO A 27 14.92 -25.36 -8.17
CA PRO A 27 14.36 -24.04 -8.25
C PRO A 27 13.82 -23.66 -6.85
N SER A 28 14.72 -23.37 -5.90
CA SER A 28 14.32 -22.88 -4.57
C SER A 28 15.07 -21.63 -4.13
N VAL A 29 16.18 -21.28 -4.77
CA VAL A 29 16.86 -20.00 -4.49
C VAL A 29 16.10 -18.82 -5.11
N ALA A 30 15.44 -19.02 -6.26
CA ALA A 30 14.62 -17.99 -6.90
C ALA A 30 13.30 -17.69 -6.15
N ALA A 31 12.79 -18.63 -5.34
CA ALA A 31 11.64 -18.41 -4.48
C ALA A 31 12.00 -17.57 -3.24
N GLY A 32 13.21 -17.74 -2.71
CA GLY A 32 13.72 -16.95 -1.57
C GLY A 32 13.98 -15.47 -1.90
N LEU A 33 14.37 -15.15 -3.15
CA LEU A 33 14.63 -13.77 -3.58
C LEU A 33 13.36 -12.96 -3.88
N ARG A 34 12.20 -13.61 -4.11
CA ARG A 34 10.91 -12.91 -4.26
C ARG A 34 10.24 -12.60 -2.92
N ALA A 35 10.53 -13.36 -1.87
CA ALA A 35 9.98 -13.13 -0.53
C ALA A 35 10.71 -12.01 0.24
N SER A 36 11.88 -11.55 -0.24
CA SER A 36 12.72 -10.54 0.42
C SER A 36 12.43 -9.08 0.04
N GLN A 37 11.38 -8.78 -0.73
CA GLN A 37 11.10 -7.41 -1.22
C GLN A 37 9.74 -6.82 -0.81
N ALA A 38 9.08 -7.36 0.21
CA ALA A 38 8.02 -6.62 0.89
C ALA A 38 8.63 -5.78 2.01
N GLN A 39 9.56 -4.86 1.68
CA GLN A 39 9.99 -3.85 2.65
C GLN A 39 8.72 -3.11 3.10
N ALA A 40 8.45 -3.11 4.41
CA ALA A 40 7.28 -2.42 4.95
C ALA A 40 7.30 -0.97 4.46
N CYS A 41 6.17 -0.49 3.94
CA CYS A 41 6.07 0.88 3.48
C CYS A 41 6.29 1.83 4.66
N VAL A 42 7.42 2.53 4.68
CA VAL A 42 7.71 3.56 5.67
C VAL A 42 7.19 4.90 5.14
N TYR A 43 6.40 5.59 5.97
CA TYR A 43 6.00 6.96 5.76
C TYR A 43 6.90 7.88 6.58
N ASP A 44 7.53 8.84 5.91
CA ASP A 44 8.32 9.86 6.56
C ASP A 44 7.44 11.08 6.81
N HIS A 45 7.16 11.38 8.08
CA HIS A 45 6.32 12.52 8.48
C HIS A 45 6.99 13.88 8.22
N LEU A 46 8.31 13.95 8.05
CA LEU A 46 9.03 15.20 7.77
C LEU A 46 8.97 15.57 6.30
N THR A 47 9.17 14.59 5.42
CA THR A 47 9.13 14.80 3.97
C THR A 47 7.78 14.50 3.34
N LEU A 48 6.86 13.91 4.13
CA LEU A 48 5.56 13.37 3.74
C LEU A 48 5.65 12.27 2.67
N LYS A 49 6.84 11.73 2.37
CA LYS A 49 7.05 10.72 1.31
C LYS A 49 7.00 9.30 1.84
N THR A 50 6.72 8.35 0.96
CA THR A 50 6.91 6.91 1.21
C THR A 50 8.19 6.40 0.56
N GLY A 51 8.79 5.34 1.14
CA GLY A 51 10.10 4.82 0.70
C GLY A 51 10.20 4.38 -0.77
N THR A 52 9.08 4.07 -1.44
CA THR A 52 9.04 3.79 -2.90
C THR A 52 8.15 4.77 -3.67
N GLY A 53 7.70 5.86 -3.05
CA GLY A 53 6.85 6.88 -3.66
C GLY A 53 5.50 6.39 -4.20
N THR A 54 5.08 5.17 -3.86
CA THR A 54 3.83 4.54 -4.35
C THR A 54 3.21 3.58 -3.33
N CYS A 55 3.98 3.12 -2.34
CA CYS A 55 3.46 2.20 -1.34
C CYS A 55 2.46 2.91 -0.42
N ARG A 56 1.40 2.19 0.01
CA ARG A 56 0.48 2.68 1.04
C ARG A 56 0.82 2.01 2.37
N PRO A 57 1.25 2.77 3.39
CA PRO A 57 1.48 2.22 4.71
C PRO A 57 0.24 1.51 5.26
N ARG A 58 0.46 0.43 5.98
CA ARG A 58 -0.61 -0.32 6.66
C ARG A 58 -0.12 -0.64 8.04
N ALA A 59 -1.01 -0.60 9.02
CA ALA A 59 -0.66 -1.00 10.36
C ALA A 59 -0.26 -2.48 10.37
N LYS A 60 0.86 -2.79 11.05
CA LYS A 60 1.32 -4.17 11.22
C LYS A 60 0.33 -5.00 12.05
N ALA A 61 -0.36 -4.34 12.98
CA ALA A 61 -1.41 -4.90 13.81
C ALA A 61 -2.46 -3.82 14.10
N TYR A 62 -3.67 -4.25 14.45
CA TYR A 62 -4.79 -3.37 14.76
C TYR A 62 -5.21 -3.57 16.22
N PRO A 63 -5.57 -2.50 16.95
CA PRO A 63 -6.21 -2.62 18.26
C PRO A 63 -7.54 -3.39 18.18
N GLU A 64 -7.95 -3.99 19.29
CA GLU A 64 -9.16 -4.83 19.36
C GLU A 64 -10.43 -4.07 18.96
N GLN A 65 -10.50 -2.77 19.25
CA GLN A 65 -11.62 -1.92 18.90
C GLN A 65 -11.72 -1.61 17.39
N VAL A 66 -10.70 -1.91 16.57
CA VAL A 66 -10.70 -1.64 15.13
C VAL A 66 -11.15 -2.88 14.36
N LYS A 67 -12.42 -2.88 13.92
CA LYS A 67 -13.09 -4.06 13.38
C LYS A 67 -13.44 -3.93 11.89
N GLY A 68 -13.29 -5.02 11.16
CA GLY A 68 -13.65 -5.07 9.73
C GLY A 68 -12.73 -4.25 8.82
N ARG A 69 -13.09 -4.17 7.53
CA ARG A 69 -12.22 -3.54 6.51
C ARG A 69 -12.25 -2.01 6.53
N VAL A 70 -13.42 -1.42 6.83
CA VAL A 70 -13.62 0.04 6.84
C VAL A 70 -12.81 0.67 7.97
N GLU A 71 -13.00 0.22 9.20
CA GLU A 71 -12.29 0.78 10.36
C GLU A 71 -10.77 0.58 10.25
N LYS A 72 -10.31 -0.56 9.72
CA LYS A 72 -8.88 -0.77 9.44
C LYS A 72 -8.34 0.24 8.45
N ALA A 73 -9.08 0.56 7.38
CA ALA A 73 -8.68 1.59 6.42
C ALA A 73 -8.62 3.00 7.05
N ILE A 74 -9.57 3.33 7.91
CA ILE A 74 -9.57 4.57 8.70
C ILE A 74 -8.35 4.61 9.62
N TYR A 75 -8.08 3.51 10.33
CA TYR A 75 -6.94 3.39 11.24
C TYR A 75 -5.59 3.49 10.51
N ASP A 76 -5.45 2.85 9.35
CA ASP A 76 -4.24 2.94 8.53
C ASP A 76 -3.96 4.39 8.12
N SER A 77 -4.99 5.12 7.69
CA SER A 77 -4.83 6.54 7.36
C SER A 77 -4.50 7.38 8.59
N ALA A 78 -5.22 7.17 9.70
CA ALA A 78 -4.99 7.87 10.95
C ALA A 78 -3.53 7.71 11.43
N LEU A 79 -3.01 6.48 11.39
CA LEU A 79 -1.61 6.17 11.70
C LEU A 79 -0.65 6.88 10.74
N THR A 80 -0.88 6.77 9.43
CA THR A 80 -0.02 7.39 8.41
C THR A 80 0.09 8.90 8.57
N PHE A 81 -0.99 9.58 8.93
CA PHE A 81 -1.00 11.05 9.01
C PHE A 81 -0.86 11.59 10.43
N GLY A 82 -0.66 10.72 11.44
CA GLY A 82 -0.56 11.15 12.84
C GLY A 82 -1.86 11.75 13.38
N ILE A 83 -3.01 11.34 12.85
CA ILE A 83 -4.33 11.81 13.27
C ILE A 83 -4.89 10.83 14.31
N PRO A 84 -5.55 11.29 15.39
CA PRO A 84 -6.27 10.39 16.28
C PRO A 84 -7.31 9.58 15.51
N TYR A 85 -7.27 8.24 15.63
CA TYR A 85 -8.22 7.34 14.95
C TYR A 85 -9.68 7.74 15.18
N GLY A 86 -10.00 8.13 16.42
CA GLY A 86 -11.34 8.60 16.79
C GLY A 86 -11.83 9.77 15.94
N THR A 87 -10.95 10.66 15.49
CA THR A 87 -11.32 11.82 14.66
C THR A 87 -11.86 11.38 13.32
N LEU A 88 -11.07 10.62 12.54
CA LEU A 88 -11.51 10.14 11.22
C LEU A 88 -12.70 9.18 11.32
N LEU A 89 -12.72 8.34 12.37
CA LEU A 89 -13.85 7.44 12.65
C LEU A 89 -15.15 8.22 12.88
N SER A 90 -15.10 9.30 13.65
CA SER A 90 -16.27 10.12 13.98
C SER A 90 -16.81 10.81 12.73
N ILE A 91 -15.94 11.33 11.87
CA ILE A 91 -16.34 11.93 10.59
C ILE A 91 -17.01 10.87 9.71
N ALA A 92 -16.36 9.72 9.49
CA ALA A 92 -16.92 8.66 8.64
C ALA A 92 -18.26 8.11 9.17
N ARG A 93 -18.46 8.06 10.49
CA ARG A 93 -19.74 7.71 11.11
C ARG A 93 -20.80 8.76 10.85
N CYS A 94 -20.47 10.04 11.02
CA CYS A 94 -21.40 11.15 10.82
C CYS A 94 -21.81 11.28 9.35
N GLU A 95 -20.85 11.19 8.43
CA GLU A 95 -21.07 11.40 7.00
C GLU A 95 -21.84 10.25 6.33
N SER A 96 -21.52 8.99 6.65
CA SER A 96 -22.05 7.84 5.91
C SER A 96 -22.53 6.68 6.78
N GLY A 97 -22.44 6.78 8.11
CA GLY A 97 -22.66 5.63 8.99
C GLY A 97 -21.66 4.50 8.74
N LEU A 98 -20.42 4.84 8.35
CA LEU A 98 -19.38 3.88 7.92
C LEU A 98 -19.70 3.10 6.64
N ASN A 99 -20.60 3.60 5.79
CA ASN A 99 -20.92 2.98 4.52
C ASN A 99 -20.02 3.52 3.39
N PRO A 100 -19.06 2.74 2.87
CA PRO A 100 -18.19 3.20 1.77
C PRO A 100 -18.90 3.32 0.42
N ARG A 101 -20.17 2.92 0.34
CA ARG A 101 -21.04 3.04 -0.84
C ARG A 101 -22.18 4.04 -0.63
N ALA A 102 -22.09 4.90 0.38
CA ALA A 102 -23.09 5.94 0.60
C ALA A 102 -23.11 6.93 -0.58
N ASP A 103 -24.30 7.35 -0.97
CA ASP A 103 -24.56 8.20 -2.11
C ASP A 103 -25.77 9.08 -1.76
N ASN A 104 -25.60 10.41 -1.82
CA ASN A 104 -26.69 11.36 -1.63
C ASN A 104 -26.98 12.21 -2.88
N GLY A 105 -26.49 11.78 -4.05
CA GLY A 105 -26.61 12.43 -5.35
C GLY A 105 -25.54 13.49 -5.66
N THR A 106 -24.89 14.05 -4.64
CA THR A 106 -23.85 15.09 -4.81
C THR A 106 -22.53 14.76 -4.11
N HIS A 107 -22.61 13.94 -3.08
CA HIS A 107 -21.51 13.53 -2.23
C HIS A 107 -21.53 12.01 -2.06
N PHE A 108 -20.34 11.41 -1.98
CA PHE A 108 -20.20 9.97 -2.17
C PHE A 108 -19.17 9.32 -1.25
N GLY A 109 -19.40 8.05 -0.97
CA GLY A 109 -18.49 7.17 -0.26
C GLY A 109 -18.38 7.46 1.23
N LEU A 110 -17.33 6.92 1.83
CA LEU A 110 -17.17 6.83 3.28
C LEU A 110 -17.19 8.18 4.01
N TYR A 111 -16.69 9.24 3.36
CA TYR A 111 -16.59 10.60 3.92
C TYR A 111 -17.44 11.60 3.15
N GLN A 112 -18.43 11.13 2.38
CA GLN A 112 -19.32 11.97 1.57
C GLN A 112 -18.54 13.03 0.78
N PHE A 113 -17.58 12.61 -0.05
CA PHE A 113 -16.84 13.55 -0.88
C PHE A 113 -17.68 14.06 -2.05
N ALA A 114 -17.65 15.37 -2.30
CA ALA A 114 -17.94 15.86 -3.65
C ALA A 114 -16.84 15.36 -4.61
N PRO A 115 -17.15 14.99 -5.87
CA PRO A 115 -16.16 14.42 -6.78
C PRO A 115 -14.93 15.31 -7.02
N ALA A 116 -15.13 16.62 -7.18
CA ALA A 116 -14.05 17.58 -7.37
C ALA A 116 -13.12 17.67 -6.15
N THR A 117 -13.70 17.66 -4.94
CA THR A 117 -12.95 17.66 -3.68
C THR A 117 -12.07 16.42 -3.55
N PHE A 118 -12.62 15.23 -3.84
CA PHE A 118 -11.83 14.00 -3.82
C PHE A 118 -10.70 14.02 -4.85
N GLN A 119 -10.96 14.50 -6.07
CA GLN A 119 -9.94 14.60 -7.11
C GLN A 119 -8.79 15.54 -6.70
N HIS A 120 -9.13 16.71 -6.14
CA HIS A 120 -8.14 17.66 -5.63
C HIS A 120 -7.28 17.03 -4.52
N ALA A 121 -7.92 16.42 -3.52
CA ALA A 121 -7.24 15.75 -2.41
C ALA A 121 -6.35 14.59 -2.91
N SER A 122 -6.85 13.78 -3.83
CA SER A 122 -6.11 12.64 -4.38
C SER A 122 -4.90 13.07 -5.19
N HIS A 123 -5.02 14.17 -5.94
CA HIS A 123 -3.89 14.75 -6.69
C HIS A 123 -2.81 15.28 -5.74
N GLY A 124 -3.22 16.07 -4.73
CA GLY A 124 -2.32 16.60 -3.70
C GLY A 124 -1.62 15.48 -2.94
N LEU A 125 -2.37 14.49 -2.45
CA LEU A 125 -1.85 13.30 -1.78
C LEU A 125 -0.77 12.61 -2.62
N ARG A 126 -1.04 12.36 -3.91
CA ARG A 126 -0.07 11.72 -4.80
C ARG A 126 1.17 12.59 -5.01
N LYS A 127 0.99 13.88 -5.22
CA LYS A 127 2.10 14.83 -5.43
C LYS A 127 3.00 14.89 -4.19
N ASP A 128 2.40 15.02 -3.02
CA ASP A 128 3.12 15.29 -1.78
C ASP A 128 3.67 14.03 -1.15
N THR A 129 2.98 12.89 -1.30
CA THR A 129 3.35 11.64 -0.62
C THR A 129 3.75 10.49 -1.53
N GLY A 130 3.36 10.56 -2.80
CA GLY A 130 3.45 9.43 -3.72
C GLY A 130 2.31 8.41 -3.58
N VAL A 131 1.49 8.51 -2.53
CA VAL A 131 0.33 7.64 -2.37
C VAL A 131 -0.74 7.97 -3.39
N GLU A 132 -1.15 7.00 -4.19
CA GLU A 132 -2.31 7.16 -5.05
C GLU A 132 -3.61 6.96 -4.25
N ALA A 133 -4.66 7.70 -4.55
CA ALA A 133 -6.05 7.40 -4.19
C ALA A 133 -6.88 7.52 -5.47
N LYS A 134 -7.57 6.45 -5.87
CA LYS A 134 -8.18 6.31 -7.19
C LYS A 134 -9.68 6.57 -7.15
N THR A 135 -10.35 6.21 -6.05
CA THR A 135 -11.81 6.35 -5.94
C THR A 135 -12.28 6.55 -4.50
N TYR A 136 -13.29 7.41 -4.30
CA TYR A 136 -13.95 7.58 -3.00
C TYR A 136 -14.82 6.37 -2.60
N TRP A 137 -15.08 5.43 -3.52
CA TRP A 137 -15.81 4.18 -3.23
C TRP A 137 -14.97 3.11 -2.54
N ASN A 138 -13.64 3.27 -2.52
CA ASN A 138 -12.74 2.39 -1.80
C ASN A 138 -12.41 3.01 -0.44
N SER A 139 -12.71 2.30 0.65
CA SER A 139 -12.51 2.81 2.01
C SER A 139 -11.08 3.26 2.31
N LEU A 140 -10.08 2.59 1.72
CA LEU A 140 -8.67 2.94 1.91
C LEU A 140 -8.32 4.23 1.18
N ASP A 141 -8.67 4.32 -0.10
CA ASP A 141 -8.48 5.52 -0.91
C ASP A 141 -9.16 6.73 -0.27
N ALA A 142 -10.43 6.58 0.10
CA ALA A 142 -11.24 7.61 0.75
C ALA A 142 -10.63 8.05 2.09
N SER A 143 -10.16 7.10 2.91
CA SER A 143 -9.53 7.42 4.20
C SER A 143 -8.22 8.17 3.99
N TYR A 144 -7.38 7.74 3.06
CA TYR A 144 -6.12 8.42 2.77
C TYR A 144 -6.32 9.84 2.24
N ALA A 145 -7.30 10.05 1.36
CA ALA A 145 -7.67 11.38 0.91
C ALA A 145 -8.17 12.25 2.09
N ALA A 146 -9.00 11.69 2.99
CA ALA A 146 -9.50 12.39 4.15
C ALA A 146 -8.37 12.78 5.13
N GLY A 147 -7.46 11.85 5.42
CA GLY A 147 -6.29 12.11 6.27
C GLY A 147 -5.38 13.19 5.68
N TYR A 148 -5.13 13.17 4.37
CA TYR A 148 -4.36 14.22 3.69
C TYR A 148 -5.01 15.59 3.79
N MET A 149 -6.33 15.68 3.54
CA MET A 149 -7.07 16.93 3.72
C MET A 149 -7.01 17.43 5.16
N PHE A 150 -6.98 16.53 6.14
CA PHE A 150 -6.87 16.92 7.54
C PHE A 150 -5.53 17.59 7.84
N VAL A 151 -4.41 16.97 7.46
CA VAL A 151 -3.06 17.52 7.73
C VAL A 151 -2.70 18.73 6.88
N THR A 152 -3.42 18.98 5.79
CA THR A 152 -3.28 20.18 4.94
C THR A 152 -4.27 21.30 5.29
N GLY A 153 -4.99 21.18 6.42
CA GLY A 153 -5.86 22.23 6.93
C GLY A 153 -7.20 22.36 6.20
N GLN A 154 -7.59 21.37 5.40
CA GLN A 154 -8.86 21.34 4.66
C GLN A 154 -9.98 20.62 5.43
N ALA A 155 -9.73 20.24 6.69
CA ALA A 155 -10.68 19.54 7.56
C ALA A 155 -12.00 20.29 7.79
N SER A 156 -11.98 21.63 7.73
CA SER A 156 -13.19 22.45 7.90
C SER A 156 -14.22 22.25 6.78
N SER A 157 -13.86 21.53 5.71
CA SER A 157 -14.78 21.21 4.61
C SER A 157 -15.89 20.22 5.03
N TRP A 158 -15.72 19.50 6.14
CA TRP A 158 -16.74 18.59 6.67
C TRP A 158 -17.60 19.29 7.73
N ALA A 159 -18.90 19.36 7.48
CA ALA A 159 -19.86 19.87 8.46
C ALA A 159 -19.79 19.10 9.79
N CYS A 160 -19.51 17.79 9.71
CA CYS A 160 -19.38 16.90 10.87
C CYS A 160 -18.13 17.16 11.74
N VAL A 161 -17.08 17.82 11.22
CA VAL A 161 -15.91 18.19 12.05
C VAL A 161 -16.27 19.29 13.04
N THR A 162 -17.08 20.27 12.60
CA THR A 162 -17.54 21.38 13.44
C THR A 162 -18.38 20.90 14.62
N ALA A 163 -19.19 19.85 14.42
CA ALA A 163 -20.00 19.26 15.49
C ALA A 163 -19.14 18.62 16.60
N ILE A 164 -17.98 18.05 16.27
CA ILE A 164 -17.09 17.41 17.24
C ILE A 164 -16.37 18.46 18.10
N THR A 165 -15.95 19.59 17.52
CA THR A 165 -15.24 20.65 18.26
C THR A 165 -16.15 21.41 19.22
N THR A 166 -17.45 21.51 18.90
CA THR A 166 -18.44 22.25 19.71
C THR A 166 -18.91 21.46 20.95
N SER A 167 -18.57 20.18 21.05
CA SER A 167 -18.95 19.27 22.15
C SER A 167 -18.06 19.38 23.40
N THR A 168 -17.11 20.32 23.45
CA THR A 168 -16.11 20.46 24.53
C THR A 168 -16.16 21.82 25.22
N GLY A 169 -17.34 22.46 25.24
CA GLY A 169 -17.63 23.68 26.00
C GLY A 169 -18.43 23.37 27.26
#